data_AF-A0A7C3MHK4-F1
#
_entry.id   AF-A0A7C3MHK4-F1
#
_cell.length_a   1.000
_cell.length_b   1.000
_cell.length_c   1.000
_cell.angle_alpha   90.00
_cell.angle_beta   90.00
_cell.angle_gamma   90.00
#
_symmetry.space_group_name_H-M   'P 1'
#
loop_
_entity.id
_entity.type
_entity.pdbx_description
1 polymer ?
#
loop_
_entity_poly.entity_id
_entity_poly.type
_entity_poly.pdbx_seq_one_letter_code
_entity_poly.pdbx_strand_id
1 'polypeptide(L)'
;MVKYLYIFKLAWIERMAYRVNFFMEILSGIFSSLIIIFLWMAIYRYSGRESLGDYKLQEMVTYLIGGGLINSFILTTAENPETSQNIQDGTLSTFLIKPLNPYGVWLSRDLGHKAFFFLLG
;
A
#
# COMPACT_ATOMS: atom_id res chain seq x y z
N MET A 1 25.14 4.33 0.45
CA MET A 1 23.80 4.78 0.05
C MET A 1 23.38 4.22 -1.31
N VAL A 2 24.24 4.29 -2.33
CA VAL A 2 23.97 3.78 -3.70
C VAL A 2 23.41 2.35 -3.73
N LYS A 3 23.94 1.42 -2.90
CA LYS A 3 23.44 0.03 -2.81
C LYS A 3 21.94 -0.10 -2.49
N TYR A 4 21.42 0.77 -1.64
CA TYR A 4 20.02 0.76 -1.22
C TYR A 4 19.09 1.34 -2.28
N LEU A 5 19.56 2.35 -3.02
CA LEU A 5 18.85 2.90 -4.18
C LEU A 5 18.72 1.86 -5.31
N TYR A 6 19.73 1.02 -5.53
CA TYR A 6 19.63 -0.07 -6.49
C TYR A 6 18.59 -1.11 -6.08
N ILE A 7 18.50 -1.44 -4.79
CA ILE A 7 17.47 -2.35 -4.26
C ILE A 7 16.07 -1.76 -4.45
N PHE A 8 15.90 -0.47 -4.17
CA PHE A 8 14.65 0.25 -4.44
C PHE A 8 14.27 0.17 -5.93
N LYS A 9 15.21 0.46 -6.82
CA LYS A 9 14.98 0.41 -8.28
C LYS A 9 14.64 -1.01 -8.74
N LEU A 10 15.29 -2.02 -8.17
CA LEU A 10 15.04 -3.41 -8.52
C LEU A 10 13.62 -3.84 -8.11
N ALA A 11 13.20 -3.49 -6.89
CA ALA A 11 11.84 -3.75 -6.42
C ALA A 11 10.78 -3.11 -7.33
N TRP A 12 11.07 -1.92 -7.85
CA TRP A 12 10.22 -1.23 -8.82
C TRP A 12 10.11 -1.99 -10.15
N ILE A 13 11.24 -2.43 -10.70
CA ILE A 13 11.31 -3.17 -11.96
C ILE A 13 10.59 -4.52 -11.83
N GLU A 14 10.81 -5.23 -10.74
CA GLU A 14 10.18 -6.52 -10.44
C GLU A 14 8.65 -6.39 -10.46
N ARG A 15 8.12 -5.35 -9.83
CA ARG A 15 6.67 -5.13 -9.80
C ARG A 15 6.11 -4.68 -11.14
N MET A 16 6.86 -3.87 -11.89
CA MET A 16 6.51 -3.49 -13.26
C MET A 16 6.67 -4.63 -14.27
N ALA A 17 7.34 -5.74 -13.95
CA ALA A 17 7.38 -6.90 -14.83
C ALA A 17 5.98 -7.48 -15.04
N TYR A 18 5.15 -7.49 -13.98
CA TYR A 18 3.75 -7.93 -14.01
C TYR A 18 2.80 -6.78 -14.30
N ARG A 19 2.96 -6.13 -15.47
CA ARG A 19 2.20 -4.93 -15.87
C ARG A 19 0.69 -5.08 -15.75
N VAL A 20 0.15 -6.23 -16.16
CA VAL A 20 -1.30 -6.48 -16.09
C VAL A 20 -1.77 -6.54 -14.64
N ASN A 21 -1.03 -7.26 -13.78
CA ASN A 21 -1.34 -7.31 -12.36
C ASN A 21 -1.31 -5.90 -11.74
N PHE A 22 -0.30 -5.10 -12.10
CA PHE A 22 -0.23 -3.70 -11.69
C PHE A 22 -1.48 -2.89 -12.10
N PHE A 23 -1.87 -2.96 -13.38
CA PHE A 23 -3.04 -2.23 -13.85
C PHE A 23 -4.33 -2.72 -13.17
N MET A 24 -4.45 -4.02 -12.92
CA MET A 24 -5.60 -4.58 -12.21
C MET A 24 -5.64 -4.14 -10.75
N GLU A 25 -4.51 -4.08 -10.06
CA GLU A 25 -4.41 -3.52 -8.70
C GLU A 25 -4.85 -2.05 -8.67
N ILE A 26 -4.41 -1.23 -9.64
CA ILE A 26 -4.84 0.18 -9.75
C ILE A 26 -6.33 0.29 -9.96
N LEU A 27 -6.83 -0.44 -10.94
CA LEU A 27 -8.23 -0.38 -11.29
C LEU A 27 -9.10 -0.82 -10.10
N SER A 28 -8.67 -1.86 -9.38
CA SER A 28 -9.38 -2.38 -8.20
C SER A 28 -9.38 -1.39 -7.04
N GLY A 29 -8.25 -0.72 -6.76
CA GLY A 29 -8.17 0.32 -5.73
C GLY A 29 -9.06 1.53 -6.02
N ILE A 30 -9.10 1.98 -7.27
CA ILE A 30 -9.99 3.07 -7.72
C ILE A 30 -11.44 2.65 -7.58
N PHE A 31 -11.82 1.46 -8.06
CA PHE A 31 -13.21 0.98 -7.94
C PHE A 31 -13.63 0.84 -6.49
N SER A 32 -12.78 0.26 -5.63
CA SER A 32 -13.06 0.15 -4.19
C SER A 32 -13.33 1.52 -3.56
N SER A 33 -12.48 2.51 -3.87
CA SER A 33 -12.64 3.90 -3.41
C SER A 33 -13.91 4.56 -3.95
N LEU A 34 -14.25 4.35 -5.22
CA LEU A 34 -15.48 4.89 -5.80
C LEU A 34 -16.72 4.24 -5.20
N ILE A 35 -16.71 2.93 -4.98
CA ILE A 35 -17.84 2.18 -4.40
C ILE A 35 -18.15 2.74 -3.00
N ILE A 36 -17.14 2.92 -2.15
CA ILE A 36 -17.37 3.44 -0.80
C ILE A 36 -17.88 4.90 -0.83
N ILE A 37 -17.36 5.74 -1.74
CA ILE A 37 -17.85 7.13 -1.90
C ILE A 37 -19.29 7.15 -2.42
N PHE A 38 -19.62 6.38 -3.45
CA PHE A 38 -20.98 6.31 -3.99
C PHE A 38 -21.98 5.76 -2.98
N LEU A 39 -21.57 4.77 -2.18
CA LEU A 39 -22.38 4.25 -1.08
C LEU A 39 -22.74 5.36 -0.10
N TRP A 40 -21.75 6.12 0.39
CA TRP A 40 -22.01 7.20 1.34
C TRP A 40 -22.78 8.36 0.71
N MET A 41 -22.54 8.70 -0.55
CA MET A 41 -23.37 9.66 -1.27
C MET A 41 -24.84 9.23 -1.35
N ALA A 42 -25.10 7.94 -1.60
CA ALA A 42 -26.47 7.41 -1.59
C ALA A 42 -27.09 7.48 -0.19
N ILE A 43 -26.35 7.10 0.85
CA ILE A 43 -26.82 7.15 2.24
C ILE A 43 -27.25 8.58 2.62
N TYR A 44 -26.41 9.60 2.36
CA TYR A 44 -26.76 11.00 2.65
C TYR A 44 -27.95 11.51 1.82
N ARG A 45 -28.09 11.04 0.58
CA ARG A 45 -29.23 11.42 -0.27
C ARG A 45 -30.56 10.87 0.25
N TYR A 46 -30.58 9.64 0.78
CA TYR A 46 -31.79 8.98 1.25
C TYR A 46 -32.05 9.15 2.76
N SER A 47 -31.09 9.66 3.54
CA SER A 47 -31.26 9.88 4.98
C SER A 47 -32.20 11.04 5.32
N GLY A 48 -32.42 11.98 4.38
CA GLY A 48 -33.19 13.20 4.61
C GLY A 48 -32.56 14.17 5.62
N ARG A 49 -31.28 13.97 5.98
CA ARG A 49 -30.53 14.79 6.93
C ARG A 49 -29.25 15.30 6.29
N GLU A 50 -28.92 16.58 6.51
CA GLU A 50 -27.67 17.17 6.01
C GLU A 50 -26.42 16.65 6.72
N SER A 51 -26.57 16.17 7.96
CA SER A 51 -25.52 15.53 8.74
C SER A 51 -25.96 14.16 9.28
N LEU A 52 -25.00 13.23 9.36
CA LEU A 52 -25.15 11.93 9.99
C LEU A 52 -24.16 11.86 11.17
N GLY A 53 -24.69 11.74 12.39
CA GLY A 53 -23.92 12.03 13.60
C GLY A 53 -23.59 13.52 13.63
N ASP A 54 -22.32 13.85 13.44
CA ASP A 54 -21.81 15.24 13.32
C ASP A 54 -21.06 15.50 12.01
N TYR A 55 -21.04 14.52 11.10
CA TYR A 55 -20.31 14.63 9.83
C TYR A 55 -21.24 15.05 8.70
N LYS A 56 -20.83 16.05 7.92
CA LYS A 56 -21.36 16.34 6.58
C LYS A 56 -20.72 15.40 5.56
N LEU A 57 -21.36 15.26 4.40
CA LEU A 57 -20.86 14.40 3.32
C LEU A 57 -19.39 14.67 2.95
N GLN A 58 -18.99 15.94 2.88
CA GLN A 58 -17.61 16.33 2.55
C GLN A 58 -16.60 15.83 3.60
N GLU A 59 -16.94 15.94 4.87
CA GLU A 59 -16.10 15.49 5.98
C GLU A 59 -16.00 13.97 6.00
N MET A 60 -17.11 13.28 5.72
CA MET A 60 -17.15 11.83 5.63
C MET A 60 -16.29 11.29 4.47
N VAL A 61 -16.40 11.89 3.28
CA VAL A 61 -15.56 11.52 2.13
C VAL A 61 -14.09 11.79 2.42
N THR A 62 -13.77 12.93 3.04
CA THR A 62 -12.39 13.27 3.43
C THR A 62 -11.83 12.25 4.43
N TYR A 63 -12.62 11.86 5.42
CA TYR A 63 -12.26 10.84 6.39
C TYR A 63 -12.00 9.48 5.73
N LEU A 64 -12.87 9.04 4.83
CA LEU A 64 -12.74 7.75 4.14
C LEU A 64 -11.50 7.71 3.24
N ILE A 65 -11.26 8.77 2.46
CA ILE A 65 -10.06 8.86 1.61
C ILE A 65 -8.82 8.94 2.50
N GLY A 66 -8.76 9.87 3.45
CA GLY A 66 -7.60 10.05 4.32
C GLY A 66 -7.28 8.81 5.16
N GLY A 67 -8.30 8.18 5.75
CA GLY A 67 -8.17 6.92 6.48
C GLY A 67 -7.71 5.77 5.59
N GLY A 68 -8.22 5.70 4.36
CA GLY A 68 -7.78 4.75 3.34
C GLY A 68 -6.29 4.89 3.00
N LEU A 69 -5.82 6.12 2.75
CA LEU A 69 -4.42 6.42 2.47
C LEU A 69 -3.50 6.01 3.63
N ILE A 70 -3.88 6.35 4.87
CA ILE A 70 -3.12 5.97 6.06
C ILE A 70 -3.08 4.45 6.21
N ASN A 71 -4.21 3.77 6.01
CA ASN A 71 -4.30 2.32 6.12
C ASN A 71 -3.46 1.61 5.05
N SER A 72 -3.47 2.11 3.81
CA SER A 72 -2.62 1.65 2.70
C SER A 72 -1.14 1.69 3.07
N PHE A 73 -0.71 2.77 3.74
CA PHE A 73 0.67 2.91 4.21
C PHE A 73 1.04 1.91 5.33
N ILE A 74 0.13 1.68 6.27
CA ILE A 74 0.35 0.77 7.42
C ILE A 74 0.39 -0.69 6.97
N LEU A 75 -0.64 -1.16 6.26
CA LEU A 75 -0.81 -2.58 5.92
C LEU A 75 0.29 -3.10 4.99
N THR A 76 0.77 -2.27 4.05
CA THR A 76 1.89 -2.62 3.17
C THR A 76 3.17 -2.96 3.95
N THR A 77 3.36 -2.41 5.16
CA THR A 77 4.54 -2.68 6.00
C THR A 77 4.48 -4.04 6.69
N ALA A 78 3.28 -4.56 6.93
CA ALA A 78 3.06 -5.75 7.75
C ALA A 78 3.22 -7.06 6.97
N GLU A 79 2.88 -7.04 5.67
CA GLU A 79 2.98 -8.21 4.80
C GLU A 79 4.35 -8.28 4.14
N ASN A 80 5.37 -8.72 4.88
CA ASN A 80 6.64 -9.12 4.27
C ASN A 80 6.80 -10.65 4.33
N PRO A 81 5.99 -11.40 3.56
CA PRO A 81 6.01 -12.87 3.57
C PRO A 81 7.38 -13.43 3.21
N GLU A 82 8.17 -12.70 2.42
CA GLU A 82 9.55 -13.07 2.11
C GLU A 82 10.44 -13.17 3.35
N THR A 83 10.25 -12.34 4.37
CA THR A 83 11.09 -12.44 5.59
C THR A 83 10.75 -13.71 6.35
N SER A 84 9.47 -14.04 6.48
CA SER A 84 9.03 -15.29 7.10
C SER A 84 9.50 -16.51 6.29
N GLN A 85 9.39 -16.44 4.97
CA GLN A 85 9.82 -17.49 4.06
C GLN A 85 11.34 -17.71 4.12
N ASN A 86 12.14 -16.62 4.13
CA ASN A 86 13.60 -16.72 4.25
C ASN A 86 14.06 -17.29 5.60
N ILE A 87 13.26 -17.13 6.66
CA ILE A 87 13.50 -17.78 7.95
C ILE A 87 13.20 -19.28 7.84
N GLN A 88 12.05 -19.64 7.27
CA GLN A 88 11.63 -21.03 7.08
C GLN A 88 12.58 -21.82 6.19
N ASP A 89 13.08 -21.21 5.12
CA ASP A 89 13.98 -21.84 4.14
C ASP A 89 15.46 -21.83 4.59
N GLY A 90 15.78 -21.21 5.73
CA GLY A 90 17.15 -21.10 6.24
C GLY A 90 18.07 -20.17 5.44
N THR A 91 17.56 -19.49 4.41
CA THR A 91 18.30 -18.57 3.55
C THR A 91 18.70 -17.28 4.26
N LEU A 92 18.05 -16.94 5.37
CA LEU A 92 18.39 -15.78 6.19
C LEU A 92 19.84 -15.84 6.69
N SER A 93 20.34 -17.01 7.08
CA SER A 93 21.73 -17.18 7.55
C SER A 93 22.75 -16.80 6.48
N THR A 94 22.50 -17.19 5.23
CA THR A 94 23.34 -16.82 4.06
C THR A 94 23.22 -15.33 3.71
N PHE A 95 22.13 -14.69 4.07
CA PHE A 95 21.97 -13.26 3.89
C PHE A 95 22.73 -12.45 4.96
N LEU A 96 22.72 -12.90 6.21
CA LEU A 96 23.38 -12.22 7.35
C LEU A 96 24.91 -12.14 7.21
N ILE A 97 25.54 -13.05 6.48
CA ILE A 97 26.99 -13.02 6.22
C ILE A 97 27.40 -11.96 5.18
N LYS A 98 26.44 -11.36 4.47
CA LYS A 98 26.72 -10.32 3.47
C LYS A 98 26.98 -8.97 4.17
N PRO A 99 27.82 -8.07 3.61
CA PRO A 99 28.09 -6.74 4.18
C PRO A 99 26.93 -5.75 3.92
N LEU A 100 25.70 -6.17 4.21
CA LEU A 100 24.46 -5.45 4.03
C LEU A 100 23.67 -5.52 5.34
N ASN A 101 23.18 -4.38 5.81
CA ASN A 101 22.30 -4.38 6.97
C ASN A 101 20.92 -4.89 6.52
N PRO A 102 20.39 -5.98 7.11
CA PRO A 102 19.09 -6.54 6.77
C PRO A 102 17.95 -5.52 6.82
N TYR A 103 17.90 -4.73 7.89
CA TYR A 103 16.88 -3.70 8.07
C TYR A 103 16.95 -2.62 6.99
N GLY A 104 18.16 -2.26 6.55
CA GLY A 104 18.34 -1.31 5.45
C GLY A 104 17.84 -1.86 4.10
N VAL A 105 18.05 -3.15 3.86
CA VAL A 105 17.53 -3.83 2.66
C VAL A 105 16.00 -3.91 2.70
N TRP A 106 15.43 -4.35 3.82
CA TRP A 106 13.98 -4.43 4.00
C TRP A 106 13.32 -3.07 3.88
N LEU A 107 13.87 -2.03 4.51
CA LEU A 107 13.36 -0.66 4.38
C LEU A 107 13.41 -0.17 2.93
N SER A 108 14.52 -0.39 2.23
CA SER A 108 14.67 0.09 0.84
C SER A 108 13.70 -0.61 -0.11
N ARG A 109 13.46 -1.91 0.11
CA ARG A 109 12.51 -2.69 -0.68
C ARG A 109 11.07 -2.32 -0.36
N ASP A 110 10.73 -2.18 0.91
CA ASP A 110 9.42 -1.72 1.38
C ASP A 110 9.09 -0.32 0.83
N LEU A 111 10.05 0.61 0.86
CA LEU A 111 9.89 1.93 0.22
C LEU A 111 9.68 1.81 -1.29
N GLY A 112 10.36 0.88 -1.96
CA GLY A 112 10.17 0.58 -3.38
C GLY A 112 8.73 0.14 -3.68
N HIS A 113 8.20 -0.76 -2.86
CA HIS A 113 6.81 -1.21 -2.98
C HIS A 113 5.80 -0.14 -2.58
N LYS A 114 6.08 0.68 -1.55
CA LYS A 114 5.21 1.77 -1.10
C LYS A 114 5.12 2.93 -2.07
N ALA A 115 6.23 3.36 -2.65
CA ALA A 115 6.23 4.41 -3.65
C ALA A 115 5.33 4.06 -4.85
N PHE A 116 5.14 2.76 -5.09
CA PHE A 116 4.24 2.26 -6.11
C PHE A 116 2.78 2.31 -5.67
N PHE A 117 2.49 1.88 -4.43
CA PHE A 117 1.15 1.99 -3.84
C PHE A 117 0.68 3.43 -3.61
N PHE A 118 1.59 4.39 -3.37
CA PHE A 118 1.24 5.79 -3.24
C PHE A 118 0.77 6.43 -4.55
N LEU A 119 1.24 5.93 -5.71
CA LEU A 119 0.68 6.31 -7.02
C LEU A 119 -0.72 5.75 -7.27
N LEU A 120 -1.16 4.85 -6.39
CA LEU A 120 -2.26 3.92 -6.53
C LEU A 120 -3.46 4.35 -5.66
N GLY A 121 -3.23 5.23 -4.68
CA GLY A 121 -4.15 5.56 -3.58
C GLY A 121 -3.54 5.12 -2.26
#